data_AF-A0A7S1WWR1-F1
#
_entry.id   AF-A0A7S1WWR1-F1
#
_cell.length_a   1.000
_cell.length_b   1.000
_cell.length_c   1.000
_cell.angle_alpha   90.00
_cell.angle_beta   90.00
_cell.angle_gamma   90.00
#
_symmetry.space_group_name_H-M   'P 1'
#
loop_
_entity.id
_entity.type
_entity.pdbx_description
1 polymer ?
#
loop_
_entity_poly.entity_id
_entity_poly.type
_entity_poly.pdbx_seq_one_letter_code
_entity_poly.pdbx_strand_id
1 'polypeptide(L)'
;AARCPSGPGLLVAHRAEDGEVLWARRLQAGFGGWQYPCVGRIGGRLVVVAGIGDNPWLATASPGEPWIPFAFKLLLGRLQYRLAAVRRRVFGVPARRNAVAAYDAETGEQLWLWEEEPWGYWAAAGDEETLWDRSRRSQEDHRRDAICGPDNWGIPAITADGTVLAGSGSTGRLYAIRDADGDGRIGEGEVKTFETGQGFLNGPALAPGMMAVAPCWGPMYVFKSDAK
;
A
#
# COMPACT_ATOMS: atom_id res chain seq x y z
N ALA A 1 -8.10 6.33 27.61
CA ALA A 1 -7.24 7.40 27.05
C ALA A 1 -7.45 7.42 25.55
N ALA A 2 -7.84 8.56 24.96
CA ALA A 2 -7.99 8.68 23.51
C ALA A 2 -6.62 8.49 22.86
N ARG A 3 -6.38 7.35 22.19
CA ARG A 3 -5.09 6.98 21.59
C ARG A 3 -4.65 7.89 20.42
N CYS A 4 -5.46 8.87 20.06
CA CYS A 4 -5.12 10.00 19.21
C CYS A 4 -6.15 11.10 19.53
N PRO A 5 -5.81 12.15 20.31
CA PRO A 5 -6.79 13.14 20.78
C PRO A 5 -7.58 13.78 19.64
N SER A 6 -6.94 13.89 18.48
CA SER A 6 -7.52 14.50 17.29
C SER A 6 -8.33 13.52 16.44
N GLY A 7 -8.25 12.20 16.67
CA GLY A 7 -8.85 11.15 15.82
C GLY A 7 -7.94 10.69 14.66
N PRO A 8 -8.26 9.57 13.99
CA PRO A 8 -7.41 8.96 12.95
C PRO A 8 -7.25 9.86 11.73
N GLY A 9 -6.23 9.60 10.91
CA GLY A 9 -6.09 10.28 9.62
C GLY A 9 -5.61 11.73 9.71
N LEU A 10 -4.80 12.09 10.70
CA LEU A 10 -4.20 13.43 10.80
C LEU A 10 -2.78 13.43 10.23
N LEU A 11 -2.51 14.33 9.28
CA LEU A 11 -1.17 14.71 8.83
C LEU A 11 -0.82 16.07 9.41
N VAL A 12 0.32 16.19 10.08
CA VAL A 12 0.78 17.45 10.70
C VAL A 12 2.20 17.73 10.24
N ALA A 13 2.44 18.94 9.75
CA ALA A 13 3.78 19.43 9.51
C ALA A 13 4.24 20.29 10.67
N HIS A 14 5.44 20.02 11.13
CA HIS A 14 6.13 20.80 12.15
C HIS A 14 7.37 21.44 11.55
N ARG A 15 7.70 22.66 11.99
CA ARG A 15 9.01 23.25 11.78
C ARG A 15 10.03 22.45 12.59
N ALA A 16 11.13 22.02 11.96
CA ALA A 16 12.09 21.13 12.59
C ALA A 16 12.87 21.81 13.73
N GLU A 17 13.08 23.12 13.62
CA GLU A 17 13.88 23.93 14.54
C GLU A 17 13.26 24.07 15.93
N ASP A 18 11.95 24.25 16.00
CA ASP A 18 11.23 24.59 17.24
C ASP A 18 9.99 23.71 17.51
N GLY A 19 9.61 22.85 16.56
CA GLY A 19 8.43 21.99 16.66
C GLY A 19 7.10 22.73 16.42
N GLU A 20 7.12 24.00 15.99
CA GLU A 20 5.91 24.77 15.69
C GLU A 20 5.08 24.06 14.61
N VAL A 21 3.76 23.90 14.84
CA VAL A 21 2.86 23.36 13.83
C VAL A 21 2.72 24.38 12.70
N LEU A 22 3.20 24.02 11.50
CA LEU A 22 3.05 24.84 10.30
C LEU A 22 1.66 24.69 9.70
N TRP A 23 1.20 23.45 9.61
CA TRP A 23 -0.14 23.12 9.14
C TRP A 23 -0.56 21.73 9.60
N ALA A 24 -1.87 21.50 9.62
CA ALA A 24 -2.47 20.20 9.87
C ALA A 24 -3.58 19.92 8.86
N ARG A 25 -3.69 18.67 8.42
CA ARG A 25 -4.69 18.20 7.47
C ARG A 25 -5.27 16.87 7.91
N ARG A 26 -6.56 16.72 7.70
CA ARG A 26 -7.30 15.50 7.99
C ARG A 26 -7.66 14.81 6.68
N LEU A 27 -7.54 13.49 6.65
CA LEU A 27 -7.98 12.68 5.51
C LEU A 27 -9.43 13.00 5.17
N GLN A 28 -9.74 12.91 3.88
CA GLN A 28 -11.11 12.83 3.44
C GLN A 28 -11.81 11.63 4.10
N ALA A 29 -13.11 11.76 4.36
CA ALA A 29 -13.87 10.70 4.99
C ALA A 29 -13.80 9.40 4.18
N GLY A 30 -13.63 8.26 4.87
CA GLY A 30 -13.69 6.94 4.26
C GLY A 30 -12.36 6.24 4.00
N PHE A 31 -11.23 6.76 4.50
CA PHE A 31 -9.94 6.06 4.53
C PHE A 31 -9.51 5.75 5.97
N GLY A 32 -9.01 4.53 6.21
CA GLY A 32 -8.67 4.01 7.55
C GLY A 32 -7.41 4.58 8.21
N GLY A 33 -6.48 5.15 7.46
CA GLY A 33 -5.23 5.71 8.02
C GLY A 33 -4.21 6.16 6.97
N TRP A 34 -3.06 6.63 7.45
CA TRP A 34 -1.90 7.03 6.65
C TRP A 34 -0.80 5.98 6.73
N GLN A 35 -0.04 5.83 5.65
CA GLN A 35 1.30 5.24 5.70
C GLN A 35 2.38 6.33 5.80
N TYR A 36 3.61 5.96 6.12
CA TYR A 36 4.76 6.86 6.08
C TYR A 36 4.82 7.67 4.76
N PRO A 37 5.00 9.00 4.85
CA PRO A 37 5.08 9.85 3.67
C PRO A 37 6.47 9.81 3.05
N CYS A 38 6.59 10.37 1.84
CA CYS A 38 7.85 10.86 1.31
C CYS A 38 7.73 12.34 0.94
N VAL A 39 8.88 13.02 0.85
CA VAL A 39 8.97 14.44 0.50
C VAL A 39 9.93 14.60 -0.66
N GLY A 40 9.55 15.38 -1.67
CA GLY A 40 10.35 15.59 -2.86
C GLY A 40 9.78 16.69 -3.74
N ARG A 41 10.27 16.83 -4.97
CA ARG A 41 9.78 17.85 -5.90
C ARG A 41 8.95 17.25 -7.03
N ILE A 42 7.83 17.89 -7.35
CA ILE A 42 6.98 17.62 -8.53
C ILE A 42 6.73 18.97 -9.20
N GLY A 43 7.06 19.10 -10.49
CA GLY A 43 6.92 20.37 -11.21
C GLY A 43 7.69 21.53 -10.55
N GLY A 44 8.79 21.25 -9.86
CA GLY A 44 9.58 22.24 -9.11
C GLY A 44 9.02 22.61 -7.73
N ARG A 45 7.77 22.26 -7.41
CA ARG A 45 7.14 22.47 -6.09
C ARG A 45 7.57 21.39 -5.09
N LEU A 46 7.75 21.76 -3.83
CA LEU A 46 7.99 20.80 -2.74
C LEU A 46 6.67 20.15 -2.34
N VAL A 47 6.64 18.81 -2.32
CA VAL A 47 5.42 18.03 -2.16
C VAL A 47 5.64 16.94 -1.11
N VAL A 48 4.62 16.73 -0.27
CA VAL A 48 4.48 15.57 0.62
C VAL A 48 3.54 14.57 -0.05
N VAL A 49 3.98 13.32 -0.22
CA VAL A 49 3.16 12.25 -0.80
C VAL A 49 3.00 11.14 0.22
N ALA A 50 1.79 10.59 0.35
CA ALA A 50 1.54 9.46 1.22
C ALA A 50 0.44 8.54 0.68
N GLY A 51 0.58 7.25 0.99
CA GLY A 51 -0.49 6.28 0.84
C GLY A 51 -1.50 6.41 1.98
N ILE A 52 -2.78 6.29 1.64
CA ILE A 52 -3.92 6.40 2.57
C ILE A 52 -4.90 5.27 2.28
N GLY A 53 -5.64 4.83 3.30
CA GLY A 53 -6.64 3.79 3.14
C GLY A 53 -6.72 2.77 4.24
N ASP A 54 -7.33 1.64 3.92
CA ASP A 54 -7.63 0.58 4.88
C ASP A 54 -6.57 -0.52 4.79
N ASN A 55 -5.96 -0.85 5.93
CA ASN A 55 -5.04 -1.97 5.99
C ASN A 55 -5.76 -3.26 5.55
N PRO A 56 -5.11 -4.11 4.74
CA PRO A 56 -5.60 -5.47 4.55
C PRO A 56 -5.69 -6.13 5.92
N TRP A 57 -6.66 -7.01 6.10
CA TRP A 57 -6.63 -7.81 7.33
C TRP A 57 -5.48 -8.78 7.22
N LEU A 58 -4.98 -9.24 8.36
CA LEU A 58 -4.17 -10.45 8.33
C LEU A 58 -5.03 -11.53 7.70
N ALA A 59 -4.43 -12.34 6.81
CA ALA A 59 -4.98 -13.63 6.47
C ALA A 59 -4.98 -14.38 7.81
N THR A 60 -6.06 -14.24 8.57
CA THR A 60 -6.19 -14.99 9.80
C THR A 60 -6.12 -16.42 9.33
N ALA A 61 -5.04 -17.11 9.69
CA ALA A 61 -5.12 -18.54 9.90
C ALA A 61 -6.36 -18.65 10.78
N SER A 62 -7.47 -19.09 10.20
CA SER A 62 -8.76 -19.08 10.89
C SER A 62 -8.49 -19.49 12.34
N PRO A 63 -8.98 -18.75 13.35
CA PRO A 63 -8.87 -19.18 14.74
C PRO A 63 -9.53 -20.56 14.99
N GLY A 64 -9.98 -21.25 13.93
CA GLY A 64 -10.18 -22.68 13.82
C GLY A 64 -8.97 -23.48 14.31
N GLU A 65 -8.94 -23.62 15.62
CA GLU A 65 -9.17 -24.90 16.27
C GLU A 65 -8.18 -25.99 15.84
N PRO A 66 -7.30 -26.44 16.75
CA PRO A 66 -6.27 -27.43 16.42
C PRO A 66 -6.82 -28.75 15.86
N TRP A 67 -8.13 -28.99 15.97
CA TRP A 67 -8.80 -30.19 15.45
C TRP A 67 -9.09 -30.19 13.94
N ILE A 68 -9.02 -29.05 13.24
CA ILE A 68 -9.25 -29.05 11.79
C ILE A 68 -7.99 -29.52 11.05
N PRO A 69 -8.04 -30.63 10.27
CA PRO A 69 -6.86 -31.14 9.56
C PRO A 69 -6.28 -30.12 8.55
N PHE A 70 -4.95 -30.07 8.44
CA PHE A 70 -4.25 -29.11 7.59
C PHE A 70 -4.71 -29.14 6.11
N ALA A 71 -4.93 -30.33 5.56
CA ALA A 71 -5.42 -30.49 4.19
C ALA A 71 -6.80 -29.83 3.97
N PHE A 72 -7.66 -29.84 5.00
CA PHE A 72 -8.96 -29.19 4.95
C PHE A 72 -8.82 -27.66 5.03
N LYS A 73 -7.90 -27.15 5.86
CA LYS A 73 -7.57 -25.71 5.91
C LYS A 73 -7.09 -25.20 4.54
N LEU A 74 -6.24 -25.97 3.86
CA LEU A 74 -5.75 -25.65 2.51
C LEU A 74 -6.90 -25.59 1.49
N LEU A 75 -7.82 -26.57 1.52
CA LEU A 75 -9.00 -26.60 0.66
C LEU A 75 -9.91 -25.40 0.90
N LEU A 76 -10.21 -25.09 2.17
CA LEU A 76 -11.04 -23.94 2.54
C LEU A 76 -10.42 -22.61 2.13
N GLY A 77 -9.10 -22.44 2.32
CA GLY A 77 -8.40 -21.22 1.89
C GLY A 77 -8.49 -21.01 0.37
N ARG A 78 -8.26 -22.06 -0.41
CA ARG A 78 -8.40 -22.01 -1.87
C ARG A 78 -9.83 -21.74 -2.33
N LEU A 79 -10.81 -22.35 -1.66
CA LEU A 79 -12.23 -22.12 -1.95
C LEU A 79 -12.64 -20.69 -1.59
N GLN A 80 -12.21 -20.19 -0.44
CA GLN A 80 -12.43 -18.80 0.00
C GLN A 80 -11.90 -17.81 -1.04
N TYR A 81 -10.65 -17.99 -1.48
CA TYR A 81 -10.04 -17.12 -2.49
C TYR A 81 -10.83 -17.13 -3.80
N ARG A 82 -11.19 -18.32 -4.31
CA ARG A 82 -11.98 -18.45 -5.55
C ARG A 82 -13.38 -17.85 -5.44
N LEU A 83 -13.99 -17.93 -4.25
CA LEU A 83 -15.32 -17.39 -4.00
C LEU A 83 -15.30 -15.93 -3.55
N ALA A 84 -14.15 -15.25 -3.48
CA ALA A 84 -14.04 -13.89 -2.92
C ALA A 84 -15.01 -12.89 -3.56
N ALA A 85 -15.22 -12.95 -4.88
CA ALA A 85 -16.19 -12.10 -5.59
C ALA A 85 -17.65 -12.38 -5.17
N VAL A 86 -18.05 -13.66 -5.09
CA VAL A 86 -19.38 -14.07 -4.63
C VAL A 86 -19.55 -13.71 -3.15
N ARG A 87 -18.52 -13.93 -2.36
CA ARG A 87 -18.48 -13.68 -0.92
C ARG A 87 -18.68 -12.20 -0.61
N ARG A 88 -18.02 -11.29 -1.33
CA ARG A 88 -18.25 -9.85 -1.23
C ARG A 88 -19.73 -9.52 -1.41
N ARG A 89 -20.33 -10.07 -2.47
CA ARG A 89 -21.73 -9.81 -2.82
C ARG A 89 -22.72 -10.40 -1.80
N VAL A 90 -22.44 -11.59 -1.28
CA VAL A 90 -23.37 -12.32 -0.39
C VAL A 90 -23.22 -11.90 1.08
N PHE A 91 -22.00 -11.70 1.57
CA PHE A 91 -21.72 -11.42 2.98
C PHE A 91 -21.43 -9.95 3.27
N GLY A 92 -21.51 -9.07 2.26
CA GLY A 92 -21.34 -7.64 2.43
C GLY A 92 -19.96 -7.25 2.96
N VAL A 93 -18.91 -8.01 2.62
CA VAL A 93 -17.54 -7.64 3.02
C VAL A 93 -17.21 -6.31 2.34
N PRO A 94 -16.96 -5.23 3.11
CA PRO A 94 -16.70 -3.92 2.53
C PRO A 94 -15.41 -3.98 1.71
N ALA A 95 -15.46 -3.40 0.51
CA ALA A 95 -14.25 -3.22 -0.28
C ALA A 95 -13.36 -2.20 0.43
N ARG A 96 -12.07 -2.53 0.56
CA ARG A 96 -11.08 -1.62 1.13
C ARG A 96 -10.75 -0.55 0.13
N ARG A 97 -10.74 0.70 0.59
CA ARG A 97 -10.41 1.85 -0.25
C ARG A 97 -9.01 2.31 0.09
N ASN A 98 -8.20 2.44 -0.95
CA ASN A 98 -6.82 2.87 -0.86
C ASN A 98 -6.58 3.96 -1.88
N ALA A 99 -5.74 4.93 -1.55
CA ALA A 99 -5.37 6.00 -2.45
C ALA A 99 -3.95 6.48 -2.17
N VAL A 100 -3.37 7.18 -3.13
CA VAL A 100 -2.15 7.95 -2.97
C VAL A 100 -2.52 9.43 -3.13
N ALA A 101 -2.06 10.26 -2.20
CA ALA A 101 -2.36 11.67 -2.19
C ALA A 101 -1.08 12.50 -2.15
N ALA A 102 -1.08 13.61 -2.88
CA ALA A 102 -0.01 14.60 -2.86
C ALA A 102 -0.50 15.91 -2.24
N TYR A 103 0.34 16.51 -1.40
CA TYR A 103 0.08 17.76 -0.71
C TYR A 103 1.22 18.74 -0.94
N ASP A 104 0.89 20.01 -1.13
CA ASP A 104 1.86 21.09 -1.07
C ASP A 104 2.54 21.08 0.31
N ALA A 105 3.87 21.02 0.35
CA ALA A 105 4.61 20.88 1.60
C ALA A 105 4.60 22.14 2.47
N GLU A 106 4.38 23.31 1.87
CA GLU A 106 4.37 24.60 2.58
C GLU A 106 2.99 24.88 3.16
N THR A 107 1.92 24.59 2.42
CA THR A 107 0.55 24.96 2.80
C THR A 107 -0.25 23.79 3.35
N GLY A 108 0.10 22.55 3.01
CA GLY A 108 -0.71 21.36 3.24
C GLY A 108 -1.92 21.25 2.30
N GLU A 109 -2.04 22.07 1.27
CA GLU A 109 -3.13 21.94 0.28
C GLU A 109 -3.00 20.65 -0.52
N GLN A 110 -4.10 19.90 -0.71
CA GLN A 110 -4.08 18.70 -1.54
C GLN A 110 -3.96 19.09 -3.02
N LEU A 111 -2.93 18.60 -3.69
CA LEU A 111 -2.67 18.85 -5.10
C LEU A 111 -3.47 17.90 -5.98
N TRP A 112 -3.42 16.61 -5.66
CA TRP A 112 -4.19 15.56 -6.33
C TRP A 112 -4.40 14.36 -5.40
N LEU A 113 -5.36 13.52 -5.77
CA LEU A 113 -5.68 12.26 -5.13
C LEU A 113 -5.91 11.22 -6.23
N TRP A 114 -5.27 10.07 -6.10
CA TRP A 114 -5.50 8.94 -6.98
C TRP A 114 -5.97 7.74 -6.16
N GLU A 115 -7.18 7.26 -6.45
CA GLU A 115 -7.75 6.08 -5.78
C GLU A 115 -7.40 4.80 -6.55
N GLU A 116 -6.91 3.80 -5.81
CA GLU A 116 -6.72 2.45 -6.31
C GLU A 116 -8.08 1.77 -6.53
N GLU A 117 -8.15 0.81 -7.45
CA GLU A 117 -9.29 -0.09 -7.56
C GLU A 117 -9.59 -0.76 -6.19
N PRO A 118 -10.84 -0.74 -5.70
CA PRO A 118 -11.16 -1.26 -4.37
C PRO A 118 -10.74 -2.73 -4.17
N TRP A 119 -10.00 -2.99 -3.09
CA TRP A 119 -9.52 -4.33 -2.79
C TRP A 119 -10.59 -5.17 -2.09
N GLY A 120 -10.91 -6.30 -2.70
CA GLY A 120 -12.07 -7.10 -2.30
C GLY A 120 -11.79 -8.42 -1.60
N TYR A 121 -10.53 -8.70 -1.30
CA TYR A 121 -10.13 -9.91 -0.58
C TYR A 121 -9.98 -9.59 0.90
N TRP A 122 -9.72 -10.58 1.74
CA TRP A 122 -9.53 -10.39 3.17
C TRP A 122 -8.13 -9.90 3.53
N ALA A 123 -7.11 -10.48 2.91
CA ALA A 123 -5.72 -10.16 3.16
C ALA A 123 -5.06 -9.58 1.90
N ALA A 124 -3.81 -9.20 2.03
CA ALA A 124 -3.00 -8.72 0.93
C ALA A 124 -2.84 -9.82 -0.15
N ALA A 125 -2.70 -9.38 -1.40
CA ALA A 125 -2.23 -10.23 -2.49
C ALA A 125 -0.91 -10.90 -2.08
N GLY A 126 -0.80 -12.20 -2.33
CA GLY A 126 0.29 -13.08 -1.92
C GLY A 126 0.11 -13.66 -0.51
N ASP A 127 -0.54 -12.97 0.43
CA ASP A 127 -0.85 -13.54 1.75
C ASP A 127 -2.09 -14.45 1.65
N GLU A 128 -3.17 -13.99 1.01
CA GLU A 128 -4.43 -14.74 1.03
C GLU A 128 -4.36 -16.09 0.32
N GLU A 129 -3.74 -16.13 -0.85
CA GLU A 129 -3.68 -17.33 -1.69
C GLU A 129 -2.55 -18.29 -1.29
N THR A 130 -1.50 -17.80 -0.61
CA THR A 130 -0.33 -18.64 -0.26
C THR A 130 -0.11 -18.87 1.23
N LEU A 131 -0.93 -18.30 2.14
CA LEU A 131 -0.75 -18.43 3.59
C LEU A 131 -0.42 -19.85 4.04
N TRP A 132 -1.21 -20.84 3.62
CA TRP A 132 -1.04 -22.22 4.08
C TRP A 132 0.20 -22.89 3.49
N ASP A 133 0.46 -22.72 2.20
CA ASP A 133 1.66 -23.25 1.56
C ASP A 133 2.93 -22.62 2.16
N ARG A 134 2.89 -21.34 2.53
CA ARG A 134 3.97 -20.65 3.27
C ARG A 134 4.09 -21.12 4.71
N SER A 135 2.98 -21.29 5.41
CA SER A 135 2.97 -21.80 6.78
C SER A 135 3.63 -23.18 6.87
N ARG A 136 3.31 -24.11 5.95
CA ARG A 136 4.01 -25.41 5.87
C ARG A 136 5.51 -25.22 5.64
N ARG A 137 5.90 -24.39 4.66
CA ARG A 137 7.32 -24.13 4.37
C ARG A 137 8.07 -23.48 5.53
N SER A 138 7.40 -22.64 6.33
CA SER A 138 7.99 -22.01 7.53
C SER A 138 8.24 -23.00 8.67
N GLN A 139 7.44 -24.08 8.74
CA GLN A 139 7.67 -25.18 9.69
C GLN A 139 8.86 -26.04 9.27
N GLU A 140 9.11 -26.17 7.97
CA GLU A 140 10.26 -26.89 7.42
C GLU A 140 11.57 -26.08 7.49
N ASP A 141 11.50 -24.76 7.32
CA ASP A 141 12.63 -23.84 7.33
C ASP A 141 12.24 -22.51 7.99
N HIS A 142 12.75 -22.27 9.20
CA HIS A 142 12.46 -21.07 10.01
C HIS A 142 12.90 -19.75 9.37
N ARG A 143 13.70 -19.80 8.29
CA ARG A 143 14.08 -18.61 7.52
C ARG A 143 13.00 -18.19 6.51
N ARG A 144 11.91 -18.95 6.41
CA ARG A 144 10.79 -18.66 5.51
C ARG A 144 9.62 -18.11 6.31
N ASP A 145 9.17 -16.92 5.97
CA ASP A 145 8.01 -16.30 6.63
C ASP A 145 6.67 -16.89 6.15
N ALA A 146 5.77 -17.10 7.10
CA ALA A 146 4.41 -17.58 6.84
C ALA A 146 3.48 -16.50 6.29
N ILE A 147 3.67 -15.25 6.73
CA ILE A 147 2.81 -14.08 6.47
C ILE A 147 3.66 -12.80 6.54
N CYS A 148 3.29 -11.75 5.81
CA CYS A 148 3.81 -10.38 6.09
C CYS A 148 2.77 -9.58 6.85
N GLY A 149 1.53 -9.52 6.35
CA GLY A 149 0.55 -8.56 6.84
C GLY A 149 0.96 -7.13 6.56
N PRO A 150 1.12 -6.73 5.29
CA PRO A 150 1.50 -5.36 4.95
C PRO A 150 0.42 -4.36 5.39
N ASP A 151 0.81 -3.09 5.52
CA ASP A 151 -0.13 -1.99 5.67
C ASP A 151 -0.93 -1.76 4.38
N ASN A 152 -1.76 -0.72 4.33
CA ASN A 152 -2.48 -0.31 3.11
C ASN A 152 -1.53 -0.01 1.92
N TRP A 153 -0.37 0.58 2.18
CA TRP A 153 0.65 0.97 1.21
C TRP A 153 2.06 0.69 1.71
N GLY A 154 3.01 0.58 0.79
CA GLY A 154 4.42 0.83 1.06
C GLY A 154 4.75 2.32 1.04
N ILE A 155 5.93 2.69 1.55
CA ILE A 155 6.39 4.08 1.57
C ILE A 155 6.60 4.57 0.13
N PRO A 156 5.95 5.64 -0.33
CA PRO A 156 6.13 6.11 -1.69
C PRO A 156 7.56 6.68 -1.91
N ALA A 157 7.97 6.82 -3.16
CA ALA A 157 9.18 7.54 -3.55
C ALA A 157 8.87 8.50 -4.70
N ILE A 158 9.62 9.60 -4.81
CA ILE A 158 9.46 10.57 -5.91
C ILE A 158 10.74 10.54 -6.77
N THR A 159 10.59 10.28 -8.06
CA THR A 159 11.69 10.30 -9.02
C THR A 159 12.11 11.74 -9.37
N ALA A 160 13.28 11.91 -9.98
CA ALA A 160 13.81 13.23 -10.32
C ALA A 160 12.91 14.04 -11.28
N ASP A 161 12.17 13.35 -12.15
CA ASP A 161 11.21 13.93 -13.07
C ASP A 161 9.80 14.12 -12.44
N GLY A 162 9.62 13.77 -11.17
CA GLY A 162 8.39 13.98 -10.39
C GLY A 162 7.36 12.85 -10.50
N THR A 163 7.74 11.65 -10.94
CA THR A 163 6.84 10.47 -10.86
C THR A 163 6.80 9.99 -9.41
N VAL A 164 5.60 9.74 -8.89
CA VAL A 164 5.40 9.06 -7.63
C VAL A 164 5.38 7.56 -7.86
N LEU A 165 6.23 6.84 -7.13
CA LEU A 165 6.27 5.38 -7.11
C LEU A 165 5.65 4.90 -5.80
N ALA A 166 4.57 4.13 -5.89
CA ALA A 166 3.82 3.66 -4.71
C ALA A 166 3.46 2.18 -4.86
N GLY A 167 3.93 1.36 -3.92
CA GLY A 167 3.55 -0.05 -3.86
C GLY A 167 2.28 -0.22 -3.01
N SER A 168 1.25 -0.87 -3.54
CA SER A 168 0.05 -1.20 -2.76
C SER A 168 0.30 -2.39 -1.85
N GLY A 169 -0.02 -2.23 -0.57
CA GLY A 169 0.03 -3.33 0.38
C GLY A 169 -1.16 -4.29 0.22
N SER A 170 -2.25 -3.85 -0.40
CA SER A 170 -3.43 -4.69 -0.64
C SER A 170 -3.35 -5.50 -1.93
N THR A 171 -3.09 -4.84 -3.07
CA THR A 171 -3.14 -5.50 -4.39
C THR A 171 -1.81 -6.11 -4.83
N GLY A 172 -0.70 -5.69 -4.20
CA GLY A 172 0.65 -6.09 -4.62
C GLY A 172 1.09 -5.49 -5.95
N ARG A 173 0.45 -4.41 -6.38
CA ARG A 173 0.84 -3.63 -7.56
C ARG A 173 1.82 -2.54 -7.16
N LEU A 174 2.81 -2.30 -8.00
CA LEU A 174 3.61 -1.09 -7.99
C LEU A 174 3.03 -0.10 -9.00
N TYR A 175 2.74 1.11 -8.55
CA TYR A 175 2.23 2.19 -9.38
C TYR A 175 3.29 3.25 -9.61
N ALA A 176 3.35 3.76 -10.84
CA ALA A 176 4.06 4.96 -11.22
C ALA A 176 3.03 6.01 -11.65
N ILE A 177 2.86 7.06 -10.84
CA ILE A 177 1.79 8.06 -10.93
C ILE A 177 2.40 9.42 -11.24
N ARG A 178 1.88 10.11 -12.25
CA ARG A 178 2.29 11.47 -12.59
C ARG A 178 1.12 12.25 -13.18
N ASP A 179 0.76 13.35 -12.53
CA ASP A 179 -0.04 14.44 -13.11
C ASP A 179 0.77 15.10 -14.24
N ALA A 180 0.62 14.59 -15.46
CA ALA A 180 1.41 14.91 -16.64
C ALA A 180 0.87 16.15 -17.36
N ASP A 181 -0.42 16.43 -17.24
CA ASP A 181 -1.05 17.64 -17.80
C ASP A 181 -1.20 18.79 -16.79
N GLY A 182 -1.02 18.52 -15.49
CA GLY A 182 -1.01 19.52 -14.43
C GLY A 182 -2.40 20.01 -14.04
N ASP A 183 -3.45 19.23 -14.30
CA ASP A 183 -4.84 19.61 -13.99
C ASP A 183 -5.28 19.26 -12.56
N GLY A 184 -4.40 18.59 -11.78
CA GLY A 184 -4.68 18.16 -10.41
C GLY A 184 -5.56 16.90 -10.31
N ARG A 185 -5.77 16.17 -11.40
CA ARG A 185 -6.57 14.93 -11.46
C ARG A 185 -5.78 13.83 -12.16
N ILE A 186 -5.56 12.74 -11.44
CA ILE A 186 -4.86 11.58 -12.01
C ILE A 186 -5.81 10.74 -12.86
N GLY A 187 -5.61 10.77 -14.18
CA GLY A 187 -6.31 9.94 -15.17
C GLY A 187 -5.68 8.57 -15.42
N GLU A 188 -6.33 7.73 -16.24
CA GLU A 188 -5.81 6.39 -16.57
C GLU A 188 -4.46 6.42 -17.31
N GLY A 189 -4.23 7.43 -18.17
CA GLY A 189 -2.97 7.59 -18.91
C GLY A 189 -1.78 8.05 -18.06
N GLU A 190 -2.05 8.45 -16.82
CA GLU A 190 -1.09 9.02 -15.87
C GLU A 190 -0.60 8.03 -14.84
N VAL A 191 -1.08 6.78 -14.95
CA VAL A 191 -0.72 5.68 -14.06
C VAL A 191 -0.18 4.52 -14.89
N LYS A 192 1.02 4.07 -14.52
CA LYS A 192 1.58 2.81 -15.02
C LYS A 192 1.65 1.81 -13.88
N THR A 193 1.39 0.56 -14.19
CA THR A 193 1.29 -0.52 -13.19
C THR A 193 2.27 -1.63 -13.50
N PHE A 194 2.94 -2.13 -12.46
CA PHE A 194 3.71 -3.37 -12.49
C PHE A 194 3.16 -4.35 -11.45
N GLU A 195 2.75 -5.52 -11.91
CA GLU A 195 2.12 -6.55 -11.09
C GLU A 195 3.18 -7.46 -10.47
N THR A 196 3.32 -7.44 -9.14
CA THR A 196 4.20 -8.41 -8.44
C THR A 196 3.42 -9.61 -7.93
N GLY A 197 2.14 -9.42 -7.61
CA GLY A 197 1.29 -10.40 -6.91
C GLY A 197 1.63 -10.53 -5.41
N GLN A 198 2.38 -9.59 -4.85
CA GLN A 198 2.76 -9.57 -3.43
C GLN A 198 2.60 -8.17 -2.85
N GLY A 199 1.91 -8.04 -1.71
CA GLY A 199 1.71 -6.75 -1.04
C GLY A 199 3.03 -6.06 -0.66
N PHE A 200 3.05 -4.73 -0.77
CA PHE A 200 4.18 -3.88 -0.37
C PHE A 200 4.05 -3.35 1.05
N LEU A 201 5.18 -3.31 1.75
CA LEU A 201 5.33 -2.61 3.04
C LEU A 201 6.46 -1.57 2.98
N ASN A 202 7.51 -1.87 2.22
CA ASN A 202 8.68 -1.01 2.07
C ASN A 202 8.57 -0.10 0.84
N GLY A 203 9.37 0.96 0.82
CA GLY A 203 9.44 1.88 -0.31
C GLY A 203 10.46 1.49 -1.39
N PRO A 204 10.32 2.04 -2.61
CA PRO A 204 11.33 1.92 -3.66
C PRO A 204 12.68 2.53 -3.26
N ALA A 205 13.77 1.91 -3.69
CA ALA A 205 15.11 2.49 -3.66
C ALA A 205 15.45 3.09 -5.04
N LEU A 206 15.95 4.33 -5.05
CA LEU A 206 16.22 5.08 -6.27
C LEU A 206 17.69 5.47 -6.38
N ALA A 207 18.23 5.35 -7.60
CA ALA A 207 19.51 5.89 -8.01
C ALA A 207 19.40 6.41 -9.46
N PRO A 208 20.33 7.24 -9.95
CA PRO A 208 20.34 7.65 -11.35
C PRO A 208 20.28 6.44 -12.30
N GLY A 209 19.24 6.39 -13.13
CA GLY A 209 19.02 5.33 -14.12
C GLY A 209 18.61 3.96 -13.57
N MET A 210 18.33 3.84 -12.27
CA MET A 210 17.99 2.56 -11.64
C MET A 210 16.96 2.72 -10.52
N MET A 211 16.04 1.76 -10.45
CA MET A 211 15.10 1.60 -9.35
C MET A 211 15.12 0.16 -8.87
N ALA A 212 15.10 -0.06 -7.56
CA ALA A 212 14.87 -1.37 -6.97
C ALA A 212 13.63 -1.33 -6.07
N VAL A 213 12.80 -2.36 -6.15
CA VAL A 213 11.63 -2.53 -5.28
C VAL A 213 11.60 -3.96 -4.78
N ALA A 214 11.16 -4.12 -3.53
CA ALA A 214 10.91 -5.42 -2.94
C ALA A 214 9.51 -5.40 -2.34
N PRO A 215 8.57 -6.21 -2.86
CA PRO A 215 7.35 -6.49 -2.11
C PRO A 215 7.73 -7.18 -0.79
N CYS A 216 6.77 -7.30 0.13
CA CYS A 216 7.07 -7.77 1.47
C CYS A 216 7.62 -9.21 1.50
N TRP A 217 7.30 -10.01 0.49
CA TRP A 217 7.99 -11.27 0.17
C TRP A 217 8.07 -11.43 -1.34
N GLY A 218 8.92 -12.35 -1.79
CA GLY A 218 9.13 -12.60 -3.21
C GLY A 218 10.46 -12.05 -3.70
N PRO A 219 10.68 -11.99 -5.02
CA PRO A 219 11.92 -11.48 -5.56
C PRO A 219 12.01 -9.97 -5.40
N MET A 220 13.24 -9.47 -5.31
CA MET A 220 13.52 -8.06 -5.55
C MET A 220 13.50 -7.82 -7.06
N TYR A 221 12.83 -6.75 -7.48
CA TYR A 221 12.78 -6.33 -8.87
C TYR A 221 13.69 -5.11 -9.05
N VAL A 222 14.54 -5.17 -10.07
CA VAL A 222 15.44 -4.06 -10.44
C VAL A 222 15.09 -3.61 -11.85
N PHE A 223 14.81 -2.32 -11.97
CA PHE A 223 14.51 -1.64 -13.23
C PHE A 223 15.69 -0.76 -13.58
N LYS A 224 16.10 -0.80 -14.84
CA LYS A 224 17.13 0.06 -15.39
C LYS A 224 16.53 0.86 -16.53
N SER A 225 16.80 2.15 -16.58
CA SER A 225 16.59 2.93 -17.80
C SER A 225 17.89 2.91 -18.59
N ASP A 226 17.78 2.95 -19.92
CA ASP A 226 18.94 3.28 -20.75
C ASP A 226 19.37 4.71 -20.37
N ALA A 227 20.46 4.81 -19.62
CA ALA A 227 21.04 6.08 -19.25
C ALA A 227 21.39 6.81 -20.56
N LYS A 228 20.76 7.97 -20.79
CA LYS A 228 21.23 8.94 -21.77
C LYS A 228 22.09 9.97 -21.09
#